data_AF-A0A0S8L353-F1
#
_entry.id   AF-A0A0S8L353-F1
#
_cell.length_a   1.000
_cell.length_b   1.000
_cell.length_c   1.000
_cell.angle_alpha   90.00
_cell.angle_beta   90.00
_cell.angle_gamma   90.00
#
_symmetry.space_group_name_H-M   'P 1'
#
loop_
_entity.id
_entity.type
_entity.pdbx_description
1 polymer ?
#
loop_
_entity_poly.entity_id
_entity_poly.type
_entity_poly.pdbx_seq_one_letter_code
_entity_poly.pdbx_strand_id
1 'polypeptide(L)'
;MTGASVTAKRCLDGGDQEAATGTVTEKGNGQYNFAPTAADMNASVVGFLMLADGCIPREITIKTGELQAGQGAIRVDHNHGGADNLAYKTAGNIGIDNATVYAYLKTDYDAGNTAIAYVKAKTTTDVNGRWATPMMLDAGTYILYYFKQNAYGPDTQQITVS
;
A
#
# COMPACT_ATOMS: atom_id res chain seq x y z
N MET A 1 28.77 -13.49 11.39
CA MET A 1 29.48 -14.22 12.46
C MET A 1 28.61 -15.40 12.84
N THR A 2 29.08 -16.63 12.69
CA THR A 2 28.32 -17.83 13.07
C THR A 2 28.26 -17.95 14.59
N GLY A 3 27.13 -18.34 15.16
CA GLY A 3 26.96 -18.56 16.61
C GLY A 3 26.79 -17.29 17.45
N ALA A 4 26.75 -16.10 16.82
CA ALA A 4 26.57 -14.84 17.53
C ALA A 4 25.15 -14.69 18.09
N SER A 5 25.05 -14.08 19.27
CA SER A 5 23.78 -13.64 19.84
C SER A 5 23.31 -12.38 19.12
N VAL A 6 22.34 -12.53 18.22
CA VAL A 6 21.71 -11.41 17.51
C VAL A 6 20.45 -10.97 18.25
N THR A 7 20.34 -9.67 18.51
CA THR A 7 19.14 -9.05 19.10
C THR A 7 18.46 -8.13 18.09
N ALA A 8 17.13 -8.03 18.19
CA ALA A 8 16.33 -7.14 17.37
C ALA A 8 15.73 -6.02 18.24
N LYS A 9 15.87 -4.78 17.79
CA LYS A 9 15.13 -3.63 18.31
C LYS A 9 14.07 -3.21 17.30
N ARG A 10 12.97 -2.65 17.76
CA ARG A 10 11.89 -2.12 16.93
C ARG A 10 11.65 -0.64 17.19
N CYS A 11 11.13 0.05 16.20
CA CYS A 11 10.56 1.40 16.31
C CYS A 11 9.25 1.41 15.53
N LEU A 12 8.15 1.83 16.17
CA LEU A 12 6.81 1.84 15.58
C LEU A 12 6.38 3.29 15.34
N ASP A 13 5.99 3.61 14.10
CA ASP A 13 5.47 4.92 13.69
C ASP A 13 6.33 6.14 14.14
N GLY A 14 7.65 5.97 14.19
CA GLY A 14 8.60 7.01 14.62
C GLY A 14 8.67 7.24 16.12
N GLY A 15 8.06 6.36 16.92
CA GLY A 15 8.16 6.35 18.38
C GLY A 15 9.51 5.88 18.92
N ASP A 16 9.60 5.71 20.24
CA ASP A 16 10.83 5.26 20.89
C ASP A 16 11.27 3.86 20.43
N GLN A 17 12.58 3.62 20.50
CA GLN A 17 13.15 2.31 20.20
C GLN A 17 12.97 1.35 21.38
N GLU A 18 12.38 0.18 21.11
CA GLU A 18 12.14 -0.87 22.10
C GLU A 18 12.80 -2.20 21.69
N ALA A 19 12.85 -3.16 22.62
CA ALA A 19 13.15 -4.54 22.24
C ALA A 19 12.03 -5.10 21.36
N ALA A 20 12.38 -5.73 20.24
CA ALA A 20 11.39 -6.48 19.48
C ALA A 20 10.97 -7.73 20.27
N THR A 21 9.72 -8.13 20.12
CA THR A 21 9.14 -9.28 20.84
C THR A 21 9.28 -10.60 20.08
N GLY A 22 9.61 -10.53 18.80
CA GLY A 22 9.89 -11.67 17.93
C GLY A 22 11.17 -12.42 18.28
N THR A 23 11.37 -13.55 17.61
CA THR A 23 12.51 -14.44 17.87
C THR A 23 13.55 -14.34 16.76
N VAL A 24 14.83 -14.39 17.15
CA VAL A 24 15.95 -14.50 16.20
C VAL A 24 16.50 -15.92 16.25
N THR A 25 16.73 -16.52 15.09
CA THR A 25 17.28 -17.87 14.97
C THR A 25 18.36 -17.89 13.90
N GLU A 26 19.51 -18.46 14.22
CA GLU A 26 20.59 -18.66 13.25
C GLU A 26 20.22 -19.76 12.25
N LYS A 27 20.45 -19.48 10.95
CA LYS A 27 20.27 -20.44 9.85
C LYS A 27 21.57 -21.15 9.46
N GLY A 28 22.70 -20.68 9.98
CA GLY A 28 24.05 -21.12 9.69
C GLY A 28 24.85 -20.06 8.93
N ASN A 29 26.17 -20.18 8.93
CA ASN A 29 27.10 -19.28 8.21
C ASN A 29 26.92 -17.79 8.56
N GLY A 30 26.45 -17.49 9.77
CA GLY A 30 26.17 -16.12 10.20
C GLY A 30 24.97 -15.45 9.54
N GLN A 31 24.09 -16.23 8.91
CA GLN A 31 22.77 -15.75 8.47
C GLN A 31 21.73 -16.01 9.56
N TYR A 32 20.87 -15.04 9.79
CA TYR A 32 19.85 -15.08 10.83
C TYR A 32 18.47 -14.84 10.23
N ASN A 33 17.49 -15.57 10.76
CA ASN A 33 16.09 -15.31 10.52
C ASN A 33 15.52 -14.56 11.72
N PHE A 34 14.77 -13.49 11.47
CA PHE A 34 13.98 -12.81 12.47
C PHE A 34 12.50 -13.07 12.19
N ALA A 35 11.79 -13.63 13.17
CA ALA A 35 10.36 -13.90 13.12
C ALA A 35 9.61 -12.88 14.01
N PRO A 36 9.17 -11.74 13.47
CA PRO A 36 8.45 -10.72 14.24
C PRO A 36 7.08 -11.22 14.71
N THR A 37 6.61 -10.72 15.85
CA THR A 37 5.23 -10.97 16.29
C THR A 37 4.25 -9.95 15.69
N ALA A 38 2.95 -10.14 15.91
CA ALA A 38 1.96 -9.11 15.59
C ALA A 38 2.22 -7.78 16.32
N ALA A 39 2.71 -7.81 17.56
CA ALA A 39 3.02 -6.58 18.30
C ALA A 39 4.20 -5.80 17.67
N ASP A 40 5.09 -6.50 16.95
CA ASP A 40 6.19 -5.86 16.22
C ASP A 40 5.75 -5.28 14.88
N MET A 41 4.60 -5.72 14.34
CA MET A 41 4.14 -5.38 12.98
C MET A 41 2.88 -4.51 12.95
N ASN A 42 2.18 -4.35 14.08
CA ASN A 42 0.94 -3.57 14.21
C ASN A 42 1.19 -2.05 14.29
N ALA A 43 1.84 -1.52 13.27
CA ALA A 43 2.04 -0.08 13.05
C ALA A 43 1.82 0.24 11.56
N SER A 44 1.95 1.50 11.15
CA SER A 44 1.95 1.87 9.72
C SER A 44 3.36 1.84 9.12
N VAL A 45 4.36 2.17 9.94
CA VAL A 45 5.78 2.11 9.62
C VAL A 45 6.51 1.39 10.76
N VAL A 46 7.31 0.40 10.43
CA VAL A 46 8.07 -0.43 11.37
C VAL A 46 9.54 -0.40 11.01
N GLY A 47 10.38 0.10 11.91
CA GLY A 47 11.83 -0.02 11.82
C GLY A 47 12.33 -1.19 12.66
N PHE A 48 13.26 -1.99 12.11
CA PHE A 48 14.00 -3.02 12.85
C PHE A 48 15.49 -2.76 12.79
N LEU A 49 16.16 -2.74 13.95
CA LEU A 49 17.60 -2.67 14.07
C LEU A 49 18.14 -3.99 14.63
N MET A 50 19.00 -4.65 13.86
CA MET A 50 19.65 -5.91 14.22
C MET A 50 21.06 -5.63 14.76
N LEU A 51 21.34 -6.19 15.94
CA LEU A 51 22.56 -5.95 16.70
C LEU A 51 23.24 -7.29 17.04
N ALA A 52 24.56 -7.36 16.91
CA ALA A 52 25.38 -8.46 17.39
C ALA A 52 26.73 -7.91 17.84
N ASP A 53 27.32 -8.49 18.88
CA ASP A 53 28.62 -8.05 19.39
C ASP A 53 29.71 -8.20 18.33
N GLY A 54 30.64 -7.25 18.29
CA GLY A 54 31.69 -7.18 17.28
C GLY A 54 31.21 -7.01 15.84
N CYS A 55 29.92 -6.71 15.61
CA CYS A 55 29.34 -6.52 14.29
C CYS A 55 28.79 -5.10 14.11
N ILE A 56 28.66 -4.66 12.85
CA ILE A 56 28.02 -3.39 12.51
C ILE A 56 26.49 -3.57 12.59
N PRO A 57 25.76 -2.71 13.32
CA PRO A 57 24.30 -2.75 13.35
C PRO A 57 23.68 -2.57 11.95
N ARG A 58 22.57 -3.24 11.69
CA ARG A 58 21.84 -3.15 10.41
C ARG A 58 20.38 -2.83 10.63
N GLU A 59 19.89 -1.84 9.91
CA GLU A 59 18.51 -1.37 9.99
C GLU A 59 17.73 -1.76 8.72
N ILE A 60 16.44 -2.05 8.89
CA ILE A 60 15.45 -2.05 7.81
C ILE A 60 14.19 -1.33 8.28
N THR A 61 13.59 -0.53 7.41
CA THR A 61 12.28 0.10 7.65
C THR A 61 11.26 -0.43 6.64
N ILE A 62 10.08 -0.81 7.14
CA ILE A 62 9.00 -1.46 6.39
C ILE A 62 7.71 -0.64 6.59
N LYS A 63 6.97 -0.40 5.51
CA LYS A 63 5.59 0.12 5.60
C LYS A 63 4.62 -1.06 5.59
N THR A 64 3.73 -1.10 6.58
CA THR A 64 2.89 -2.27 6.92
C THR A 64 1.40 -2.06 6.67
N GLY A 65 0.98 -0.84 6.34
CA GLY A 65 -0.43 -0.50 6.07
C GLY A 65 -0.94 -0.92 4.68
N GLU A 66 -2.27 -0.91 4.52
CA GLU A 66 -2.91 -0.97 3.20
C GLU A 66 -2.46 0.22 2.32
N LEU A 67 -2.55 0.05 1.00
CA LEU A 67 -2.46 1.19 0.09
C LEU A 67 -3.50 2.25 0.52
N GLN A 68 -2.99 3.37 0.99
CA GLN A 68 -3.79 4.50 1.44
C GLN A 68 -4.62 5.04 0.26
N ALA A 69 -5.59 5.92 0.57
CA ALA A 69 -6.30 6.72 -0.42
C ALA A 69 -5.36 7.66 -1.23
N GLY A 70 -4.04 7.50 -1.15
CA GLY A 70 -3.02 8.36 -1.73
C GLY A 70 -2.49 9.37 -0.73
N GLN A 71 -1.39 10.02 -1.10
CA GLN A 71 -0.70 11.03 -0.28
C GLN A 71 -0.61 12.39 -0.99
N GLY A 72 -1.27 12.54 -2.15
CA GLY A 72 -1.16 13.75 -2.94
C GLY A 72 -2.02 14.90 -2.42
N ALA A 73 -1.83 16.08 -2.99
CA ALA A 73 -2.48 17.30 -2.51
C ALA A 73 -3.93 17.52 -3.01
N ILE A 74 -4.35 16.81 -4.06
CA ILE A 74 -5.62 17.05 -4.77
C ILE A 74 -6.61 15.93 -4.48
N ARG A 75 -7.78 16.31 -3.97
CA ARG A 75 -8.88 15.37 -3.69
C ARG A 75 -9.65 15.04 -4.97
N VAL A 76 -9.66 13.76 -5.35
CA VAL A 76 -10.38 13.20 -6.50
C VAL A 76 -11.43 12.20 -6.00
N ASP A 77 -12.68 12.35 -6.43
CA ASP A 77 -13.75 11.41 -6.11
C ASP A 77 -14.57 11.03 -7.34
N HIS A 78 -15.66 10.28 -7.12
CA HIS A 78 -16.57 9.84 -8.17
C HIS A 78 -17.19 10.99 -9.01
N ASN A 79 -17.13 12.25 -8.54
CA ASN A 79 -17.65 13.42 -9.25
C ASN A 79 -16.57 14.20 -10.02
N HIS A 80 -15.33 13.71 -10.08
CA HIS A 80 -14.27 14.41 -10.82
C HIS A 80 -14.60 14.48 -12.32
N GLY A 81 -14.65 15.70 -12.86
CA GLY A 81 -15.08 15.96 -14.25
C GLY A 81 -16.60 16.01 -14.46
N GLY A 82 -17.42 15.87 -13.41
CA GLY A 82 -18.88 15.97 -13.48
C GLY A 82 -19.60 15.01 -12.52
N ALA A 83 -20.88 15.23 -12.26
CA ALA A 83 -21.67 14.41 -11.34
C ALA A 83 -21.64 12.91 -11.72
N ASP A 84 -21.22 12.06 -10.79
CA ASP A 84 -21.06 10.60 -10.95
C ASP A 84 -20.20 10.18 -12.17
N ASN A 85 -19.35 11.06 -12.71
CA ASN A 85 -18.58 10.81 -13.93
C ASN A 85 -17.58 9.64 -13.80
N LEU A 86 -17.11 9.34 -12.58
CA LEU A 86 -16.19 8.24 -12.30
C LEU A 86 -16.83 7.12 -11.44
N ALA A 87 -18.15 7.13 -11.27
CA ALA A 87 -18.84 6.04 -10.59
C ALA A 87 -18.79 4.75 -11.42
N TYR A 88 -18.52 3.61 -10.79
CA TYR A 88 -18.42 2.33 -11.50
C TYR A 88 -19.76 1.63 -11.57
N LYS A 89 -20.33 1.59 -12.78
CA LYS A 89 -21.70 1.13 -13.03
C LYS A 89 -21.72 0.14 -14.20
N THR A 90 -22.72 -0.73 -14.21
CA THR A 90 -23.01 -1.58 -15.38
C THR A 90 -23.60 -0.75 -16.52
N ALA A 91 -23.72 -1.33 -17.72
CA ALA A 91 -24.38 -0.69 -18.86
C ALA A 91 -25.85 -0.28 -18.56
N GLY A 92 -26.51 -0.92 -17.59
CA GLY A 92 -27.85 -0.56 -17.12
C GLY A 92 -27.88 0.60 -16.12
N ASN A 93 -26.76 1.31 -15.91
CA ASN A 93 -26.61 2.38 -14.92
C ASN A 93 -26.84 1.90 -13.46
N ILE A 94 -26.59 0.61 -13.19
CA ILE A 94 -26.66 0.03 -11.85
C ILE A 94 -25.27 0.09 -11.23
N GLY A 95 -25.19 0.59 -9.99
CA GLY A 95 -23.95 0.63 -9.21
C GLY A 95 -23.33 -0.74 -9.00
N ILE A 96 -22.01 -0.84 -9.22
CA ILE A 96 -21.26 -2.05 -8.90
C ILE A 96 -20.71 -1.87 -7.48
N ASP A 97 -21.35 -2.50 -6.51
CA ASP A 97 -20.92 -2.48 -5.11
C ASP A 97 -19.60 -3.20 -4.87
N ASN A 98 -18.78 -2.72 -3.93
CA ASN A 98 -17.56 -3.37 -3.46
C ASN A 98 -16.55 -3.71 -4.59
N ALA A 99 -16.52 -2.92 -5.67
CA ALA A 99 -15.43 -2.96 -6.64
C ALA A 99 -14.23 -2.19 -6.11
N THR A 100 -13.03 -2.59 -6.51
CA THR A 100 -11.80 -1.87 -6.21
C THR A 100 -11.47 -0.94 -7.36
N VAL A 101 -11.03 0.28 -7.02
CA VAL A 101 -10.49 1.26 -7.96
C VAL A 101 -9.05 1.56 -7.57
N TYR A 102 -8.12 1.36 -8.49
CA TYR A 102 -6.72 1.77 -8.34
C TYR A 102 -6.41 2.95 -9.24
N ALA A 103 -5.63 3.90 -8.75
CA ALA A 103 -5.03 4.94 -9.56
C ALA A 103 -3.54 4.64 -9.81
N TYR A 104 -3.16 4.54 -11.07
CA TYR A 104 -1.76 4.46 -11.51
C TYR A 104 -1.38 5.76 -12.21
N LEU A 105 -0.12 6.20 -12.11
CA LEU A 105 0.38 7.20 -13.05
C LEU A 105 0.31 6.60 -14.46
N LYS A 106 -0.12 7.39 -15.44
CA LYS A 106 -0.22 6.91 -16.83
C LYS A 106 1.11 6.38 -17.35
N THR A 107 2.21 7.04 -17.03
CA THR A 107 3.56 6.63 -17.42
C THR A 107 3.95 5.27 -16.85
N ASP A 108 3.58 4.98 -15.59
CA ASP A 108 3.84 3.67 -14.97
C ASP A 108 2.97 2.59 -15.62
N TYR A 109 1.69 2.88 -15.82
CA TYR A 109 0.74 1.93 -16.43
C TYR A 109 1.13 1.56 -17.87
N ASP A 110 1.45 2.56 -18.70
CA ASP A 110 1.87 2.38 -20.09
C ASP A 110 3.20 1.62 -20.21
N ALA A 111 4.06 1.70 -19.18
CA ALA A 111 5.30 0.93 -19.08
C ALA A 111 5.09 -0.53 -18.60
N GLY A 112 3.85 -0.93 -18.33
CA GLY A 112 3.52 -2.27 -17.82
C GLY A 112 3.72 -2.44 -16.31
N ASN A 113 3.98 -1.35 -15.58
CA ASN A 113 4.17 -1.38 -14.12
C ASN A 113 2.82 -1.39 -13.41
N THR A 114 2.08 -2.49 -13.53
CA THR A 114 0.72 -2.65 -12.99
C THR A 114 0.68 -3.45 -11.67
N ALA A 115 1.84 -3.77 -11.11
CA ALA A 115 1.93 -4.38 -9.79
C ALA A 115 1.46 -3.41 -8.70
N ILE A 116 1.01 -3.96 -7.57
CA ILE A 116 0.44 -3.18 -6.45
C ILE A 116 1.38 -2.10 -5.90
N ALA A 117 2.71 -2.28 -6.05
CA ALA A 117 3.72 -1.31 -5.65
C ALA A 117 3.68 0.01 -6.44
N TYR A 118 3.03 0.03 -7.61
CA TYR A 118 2.91 1.21 -8.46
C TYR A 118 1.55 1.93 -8.33
N VAL A 119 0.62 1.37 -7.55
CA VAL A 119 -0.64 2.04 -7.22
C VAL A 119 -0.35 3.28 -6.39
N LYS A 120 -0.87 4.43 -6.81
CA LYS A 120 -0.71 5.72 -6.10
C LYS A 120 -1.81 5.97 -5.09
N ALA A 121 -3.00 5.45 -5.36
CA ALA A 121 -4.15 5.52 -4.45
C ALA A 121 -5.14 4.40 -4.76
N LYS A 122 -5.95 4.04 -3.76
CA LYS A 122 -7.02 3.04 -3.84
C LYS A 122 -8.30 3.58 -3.20
N THR A 123 -9.44 3.14 -3.72
CA THR A 123 -10.73 3.21 -3.03
C THR A 123 -11.58 1.98 -3.39
N THR A 124 -12.72 1.84 -2.73
CA THR A 124 -13.76 0.87 -3.11
C THR A 124 -15.04 1.59 -3.47
N THR A 125 -15.95 0.92 -4.16
CA THR A 125 -17.27 1.47 -4.48
C THR A 125 -18.33 1.02 -3.48
N ASP A 126 -19.35 1.87 -3.29
CA ASP A 126 -20.59 1.56 -2.57
C ASP A 126 -21.65 0.95 -3.50
N VAL A 127 -22.84 0.69 -2.95
CA VAL A 127 -23.98 0.10 -3.66
C VAL A 127 -24.45 0.89 -4.88
N ASN A 128 -24.13 2.18 -4.97
CA ASN A 128 -24.45 3.04 -6.10
C ASN A 128 -23.29 3.15 -7.11
N GLY A 129 -22.20 2.41 -6.89
CA GLY A 129 -20.98 2.50 -7.68
C GLY A 129 -20.13 3.73 -7.36
N ARG A 130 -20.50 4.51 -6.35
CA ARG A 130 -19.76 5.71 -5.94
C ARG A 130 -18.61 5.31 -5.05
N TRP A 131 -17.55 6.11 -5.08
CA TRP A 131 -16.36 5.80 -4.29
C TRP A 131 -16.64 6.02 -2.81
N ALA A 132 -16.32 5.02 -1.99
CA ALA A 132 -16.51 5.02 -0.54
C ALA A 132 -15.66 6.10 0.13
N THR A 133 -14.43 6.30 -0.36
CA THR A 133 -13.55 7.40 0.02
C THR A 133 -12.94 8.08 -1.20
N PRO A 134 -12.71 9.41 -1.15
CA PRO A 134 -11.95 10.09 -2.19
C PRO A 134 -10.49 9.63 -2.18
N MET A 135 -9.84 9.69 -3.34
CA MET A 135 -8.40 9.56 -3.47
C MET A 135 -7.71 10.93 -3.37
N MET A 136 -6.52 10.97 -2.80
CA MET A 136 -5.63 12.12 -2.66
C MET A 136 -4.45 11.93 -3.62
N LEU A 137 -4.50 12.60 -4.77
CA LEU A 137 -3.54 12.46 -5.87
C LEU A 137 -2.76 13.78 -6.07
N ASP A 138 -1.56 13.69 -6.60
CA ASP A 138 -0.84 14.88 -7.07
C ASP A 138 -1.32 15.27 -8.46
N ALA A 139 -0.96 16.46 -8.92
CA ALA A 139 -1.26 16.88 -10.28
C ALA A 139 -0.55 15.95 -11.29
N GLY A 140 -1.29 15.52 -12.32
CA GLY A 140 -0.78 14.57 -13.31
C GLY A 140 -1.87 13.82 -14.06
N THR A 141 -1.46 12.94 -14.96
CA THR A 141 -2.36 12.05 -15.71
C THR A 141 -2.31 10.65 -15.12
N TYR A 142 -3.49 10.11 -14.83
CA TYR A 142 -3.66 8.82 -14.18
C TYR A 142 -4.52 7.89 -15.01
N ILE A 143 -4.29 6.59 -14.85
CA ILE A 143 -5.20 5.53 -15.25
C ILE A 143 -5.91 5.03 -14.00
N LEU A 144 -7.22 5.19 -13.98
CA LEU A 144 -8.09 4.51 -13.02
C LEU A 144 -8.39 3.11 -13.55
N TYR A 145 -8.11 2.11 -12.73
CA TYR A 145 -8.33 0.70 -13.03
C TYR A 145 -9.39 0.15 -12.09
N TYR A 146 -10.51 -0.28 -12.65
CA TYR A 146 -11.69 -0.75 -11.93
C TYR A 146 -11.80 -2.27 -12.08
N PHE A 147 -12.05 -2.97 -10.97
CA PHE A 147 -12.36 -4.40 -11.03
C PHE A 147 -13.16 -4.85 -9.82
N LYS A 148 -13.97 -5.88 -10.02
CA LYS A 148 -14.56 -6.70 -8.96
C LYS A 148 -14.21 -8.15 -9.25
N GLN A 149 -13.43 -8.75 -8.36
CA GLN A 149 -12.91 -10.09 -8.56
C GLN A 149 -14.03 -11.08 -8.94
N ASN A 150 -13.81 -11.83 -10.03
CA ASN A 150 -14.75 -12.81 -10.58
C ASN A 150 -16.13 -12.27 -11.01
N ALA A 151 -16.30 -10.95 -11.17
CA ALA A 151 -17.60 -10.37 -11.49
C ALA A 151 -17.56 -9.27 -12.56
N TYR A 152 -16.68 -8.26 -12.43
CA TYR A 152 -16.64 -7.10 -13.32
C TYR A 152 -15.22 -6.61 -13.57
N GLY A 153 -15.01 -5.97 -14.72
CA GLY A 153 -13.72 -5.48 -15.19
C GLY A 153 -12.79 -6.59 -15.73
N PRO A 154 -11.51 -6.28 -15.94
CA PRO A 154 -10.91 -4.98 -15.66
C PRO A 154 -11.32 -3.91 -16.67
N ASP A 155 -11.74 -2.76 -16.15
CA ASP A 155 -12.05 -1.57 -16.94
C ASP A 155 -11.08 -0.45 -16.61
N THR A 156 -10.80 0.43 -17.56
CA THR A 156 -9.88 1.56 -17.34
C THR A 156 -10.46 2.88 -17.80
N GLN A 157 -10.09 3.94 -17.09
CA GLN A 157 -10.43 5.32 -17.44
C GLN A 157 -9.25 6.23 -17.18
N GLN A 158 -8.84 6.99 -18.19
CA GLN A 158 -7.82 8.01 -18.02
C GLN A 158 -8.45 9.28 -17.42
N ILE A 159 -7.75 9.89 -16.46
CA ILE A 159 -8.11 11.21 -15.91
C ILE A 159 -6.89 12.14 -15.89
N THR A 160 -7.15 13.43 -15.90
CA THR A 160 -6.16 14.47 -15.58
C THR A 160 -6.54 15.11 -14.25
N VAL A 161 -5.55 15.24 -13.37
CA VAL A 161 -5.64 15.90 -12.06
C VAL A 161 -4.81 17.17 -12.14
N SER A 162 -5.42 18.31 -11.80
CA SER A 162 -4.83 19.65 -11.89
C SER A 162 -5.37 20.56 -10.79
#